data_AF-A0AAD6TNE1-F1
#
_entry.id   AF-A0AAD6TNE1-F1
#
_cell.length_a   1.000
_cell.length_b   1.000
_cell.length_c   1.000
_cell.angle_alpha   90.00
_cell.angle_beta   90.00
_cell.angle_gamma   90.00
#
_symmetry.space_group_name_H-M   'P 1'
#
loop_
_entity.id
_entity.type
_entity.pdbx_description
1 polymer ?
#
loop_
_entity_poly.entity_id
_entity_poly.type
_entity_poly.pdbx_seq_one_letter_code
_entity_poly.pdbx_strand_id
1 'polypeptide(L)'
;MATERDQRLLAALGNFMRPRPIPNSYWATPHLLACEYPWTPKNPSNPKLDALLKAGCRTFVNLTESKELVSYASQLSVRASLLNIDPKEIEYHRFPIRDRSLPESVEYMYRVMDVLRDNEQRGRIAAVHCRGGIGRTGMVIGCWLVESGRAKDGEEALEIIAREWRGVAKCVIYPHSPETGPQFEFVLNFHPEKPREQLAF
;
A
#
# COMPACT_ATOMS: atom_id res chain seq x y z
N MET A 1 -28.46 15.65 -11.12
CA MET A 1 -27.68 15.22 -9.94
C MET A 1 -27.84 13.71 -9.83
N ALA A 2 -26.76 12.94 -9.89
CA ALA A 2 -26.84 11.47 -9.81
C ALA A 2 -27.28 11.05 -8.41
N THR A 3 -28.19 10.07 -8.33
CA THR A 3 -28.76 9.62 -7.05
C THR A 3 -27.74 8.83 -6.23
N GLU A 4 -27.94 8.70 -4.92
CA GLU A 4 -27.08 7.88 -4.05
C GLU A 4 -27.01 6.41 -4.52
N ARG A 5 -28.07 5.95 -5.19
CA ARG A 5 -28.13 4.64 -5.85
C ARG A 5 -27.23 4.58 -7.10
N ASP A 6 -27.15 5.67 -7.87
CA ASP A 6 -26.24 5.79 -9.02
C ASP A 6 -24.78 5.85 -8.58
N GLN A 7 -24.48 6.49 -7.45
CA GLN A 7 -23.13 6.49 -6.86
C GLN A 7 -22.73 5.09 -6.36
N ARG A 8 -23.64 4.35 -5.73
CA ARG A 8 -23.42 2.93 -5.34
C ARG A 8 -23.30 2.02 -6.56
N LEU A 9 -24.05 2.26 -7.62
CA LEU A 9 -23.93 1.55 -8.90
C LEU A 9 -22.60 1.89 -9.60
N LEU A 10 -22.12 3.13 -9.56
CA LEU A 10 -20.79 3.49 -10.09
C LEU A 10 -19.66 2.90 -9.24
N ALA A 11 -19.83 2.81 -7.92
CA ALA A 11 -18.90 2.09 -7.04
C ALA A 11 -18.89 0.57 -7.33
N ALA A 12 -20.05 -0.02 -7.62
CA ALA A 12 -20.20 -1.45 -7.97
C ALA A 12 -19.80 -1.77 -9.42
N LEU A 13 -19.98 -0.84 -10.37
CA LEU A 13 -19.56 -0.93 -11.78
C LEU A 13 -18.10 -0.52 -11.98
N GLY A 14 -17.49 0.15 -10.99
CA GLY A 14 -16.05 0.41 -10.90
C GLY A 14 -15.21 -0.85 -10.70
N ASN A 15 -15.84 -2.01 -10.56
CA ASN A 15 -15.19 -3.33 -10.51
C ASN A 15 -14.70 -3.80 -11.89
N PHE A 16 -14.23 -2.88 -12.73
CA PHE A 16 -13.19 -3.20 -13.71
C PHE A 16 -11.97 -3.64 -12.89
N MET A 17 -11.91 -4.92 -12.55
CA MET A 17 -10.80 -5.48 -11.76
C MET A 17 -9.51 -5.21 -12.52
N ARG A 18 -8.80 -4.16 -12.10
CA ARG A 18 -7.46 -3.88 -12.61
C ARG A 18 -6.65 -5.15 -12.39
N PRO A 19 -6.07 -5.75 -13.44
CA PRO A 19 -5.27 -6.95 -13.27
C PRO A 19 -4.14 -6.65 -12.28
N ARG A 20 -3.82 -7.64 -11.46
CA ARG A 20 -2.75 -7.50 -10.47
C ARG A 20 -1.42 -7.43 -11.22
N PRO A 21 -0.58 -6.40 -11.00
CA PRO A 21 0.66 -6.24 -11.75
C PRO A 21 1.66 -7.37 -11.49
N ILE A 22 1.63 -7.95 -10.29
CA ILE A 22 2.45 -9.12 -9.93
C ILE A 22 1.65 -10.14 -9.12
N PRO A 23 2.03 -11.44 -9.11
CA PRO A 23 1.27 -12.48 -8.40
C PRO A 23 1.11 -12.24 -6.89
N ASN A 24 2.12 -11.62 -6.29
CA ASN A 24 2.17 -11.31 -4.85
C ASN A 24 1.82 -9.84 -4.60
N SER A 25 0.66 -9.43 -5.10
CA SER A 25 0.08 -8.11 -4.87
C SER A 25 -1.44 -8.17 -4.84
N TYR A 26 -2.07 -7.14 -4.28
CA TYR A 26 -3.51 -6.89 -4.39
C TYR A 26 -3.80 -5.38 -4.36
N TRP A 27 -4.90 -4.97 -4.97
CA TRP A 27 -5.38 -3.59 -4.90
C TRP A 27 -6.20 -3.42 -3.62
N ALA A 28 -5.72 -2.60 -2.69
CA ALA A 28 -6.48 -2.26 -1.47
C ALA A 28 -7.52 -1.19 -1.75
N THR A 29 -7.19 -0.25 -2.63
CA THR A 29 -8.07 0.80 -3.16
C THR A 29 -7.70 1.06 -4.63
N PRO A 30 -8.49 1.86 -5.39
CA PRO A 30 -8.10 2.27 -6.74
C PRO A 30 -6.75 3.01 -6.83
N HIS A 31 -6.28 3.60 -5.73
CA HIS A 31 -5.04 4.37 -5.64
C HIS A 31 -3.96 3.71 -4.76
N LEU A 32 -4.22 2.52 -4.20
CA LEU A 32 -3.29 1.86 -3.30
C LEU A 32 -3.12 0.38 -3.62
N LEU A 33 -1.89 0.01 -3.96
CA LEU A 33 -1.47 -1.35 -4.21
C LEU A 33 -0.62 -1.87 -3.03
N ALA A 34 -0.97 -3.03 -2.51
CA ALA A 34 -0.15 -3.81 -1.61
C ALA A 34 0.70 -4.79 -2.41
N CYS A 35 2.01 -4.88 -2.18
CA CYS A 35 2.85 -5.83 -2.91
C CYS A 35 4.05 -6.35 -2.11
N GLU A 36 4.63 -7.45 -2.60
CA GLU A 36 5.94 -7.91 -2.13
C GLU A 36 7.07 -7.01 -2.62
N TYR A 37 8.27 -7.22 -2.06
CA TYR A 37 9.46 -6.50 -2.48
C TYR A 37 9.66 -6.51 -4.02
N PRO A 38 9.76 -5.35 -4.69
CA PRO A 38 9.64 -5.30 -6.15
C PRO A 38 10.97 -5.38 -6.91
N TRP A 39 12.10 -5.56 -6.24
CA TRP A 39 13.41 -5.50 -6.87
C TRP A 39 14.30 -6.70 -6.54
N THR A 40 15.18 -7.07 -7.48
CA THR A 40 16.31 -7.95 -7.20
C THR A 40 17.37 -7.75 -8.30
N PRO A 41 18.67 -7.62 -7.95
CA PRO A 41 19.72 -7.52 -8.96
C PRO A 41 19.86 -8.82 -9.78
N LYS A 42 19.28 -9.94 -9.35
CA LYS A 42 19.31 -11.23 -10.09
C LYS A 42 18.42 -11.25 -11.33
N ASN A 43 17.47 -10.32 -11.46
CA ASN A 43 16.60 -10.21 -12.63
C ASN A 43 16.49 -8.75 -13.08
N PRO A 44 17.58 -8.17 -13.64
CA PRO A 44 17.64 -6.75 -13.98
C PRO A 44 16.91 -6.41 -15.28
N SER A 45 16.66 -7.38 -16.16
CA SER A 45 16.05 -7.16 -17.47
C SER A 45 14.53 -7.02 -17.40
N ASN A 46 13.87 -7.77 -16.52
CA ASN A 46 12.41 -7.71 -16.33
C ASN A 46 12.05 -7.74 -14.83
N PRO A 47 12.39 -6.67 -14.08
CA PRO A 47 12.11 -6.60 -12.66
C PRO A 47 10.61 -6.41 -12.41
N LYS A 48 10.11 -6.90 -11.26
CA LYS A 48 8.73 -6.65 -10.81
C LYS A 48 8.39 -5.16 -10.78
N LEU A 49 9.40 -4.32 -10.54
CA LEU A 49 9.28 -2.86 -10.55
C LEU A 49 8.66 -2.30 -11.85
N ASP A 50 8.98 -2.87 -13.01
CA ASP A 50 8.39 -2.44 -14.28
C ASP A 50 6.90 -2.68 -14.33
N ALA A 51 6.44 -3.83 -13.80
CA ALA A 51 5.03 -4.15 -13.77
C ALA A 51 4.25 -3.18 -12.88
N LEU A 52 4.85 -2.74 -11.75
CA LEU A 52 4.26 -1.72 -10.89
C LEU A 52 4.19 -0.35 -11.59
N LEU A 53 5.27 0.06 -12.25
CA LEU A 53 5.33 1.33 -13.00
C LEU A 53 4.31 1.36 -14.15
N LYS A 54 4.18 0.25 -14.91
CA LYS A 54 3.19 0.07 -15.98
C LYS A 54 1.75 0.06 -15.47
N ALA A 55 1.54 -0.41 -14.23
CA ALA A 55 0.24 -0.31 -13.56
C ALA A 55 -0.08 1.09 -13.02
N GLY A 56 0.80 2.07 -13.26
CA GLY A 56 0.59 3.47 -12.89
C GLY A 56 1.10 3.83 -11.50
N CYS A 57 1.76 2.93 -10.77
CA CYS A 57 2.37 3.28 -9.49
C CYS A 57 3.42 4.38 -9.69
N ARG A 58 3.31 5.45 -8.90
CA ARG A 58 4.22 6.61 -8.91
C ARG A 58 4.82 6.88 -7.53
N THR A 59 4.10 6.52 -6.47
CA THR A 59 4.59 6.63 -5.10
C THR A 59 4.94 5.25 -4.56
N PHE A 60 6.12 5.09 -3.97
CA PHE A 60 6.58 3.83 -3.40
C PHE A 60 6.87 4.00 -1.91
N VAL A 61 6.11 3.28 -1.08
CA VAL A 61 6.27 3.26 0.37
C VAL A 61 6.98 1.97 0.76
N ASN A 62 8.25 2.09 1.14
CA ASN A 62 9.09 0.97 1.55
C ASN A 62 9.16 0.86 3.08
N LEU A 63 8.65 -0.26 3.60
CA LEU A 63 8.62 -0.54 5.04
C LEU A 63 9.87 -1.26 5.57
N THR A 64 10.86 -1.51 4.71
CA THR A 64 12.06 -2.28 5.09
C THR A 64 13.15 -1.41 5.70
N GLU A 65 13.86 -1.99 6.67
CA GLU A 65 15.01 -1.35 7.30
C GLU A 65 16.17 -1.17 6.31
N SER A 66 17.08 -0.25 6.62
CA SER A 66 18.32 -0.13 5.85
C SER A 66 19.09 -1.45 5.92
N LYS A 67 19.64 -1.89 4.79
CA LYS A 67 20.37 -3.17 4.65
C LYS A 67 19.53 -4.44 4.84
N GLU A 68 18.23 -4.34 5.16
CA GLU A 68 17.33 -5.51 5.15
C GLU A 68 17.26 -6.13 3.74
N LEU A 69 17.22 -5.28 2.71
CA LEU A 69 17.19 -5.63 1.29
C LEU A 69 18.06 -4.65 0.49
N VAL A 70 18.59 -5.12 -0.65
CA VAL A 70 19.38 -4.29 -1.58
C VAL A 70 18.53 -3.13 -2.09
N SER A 71 18.86 -1.89 -1.72
CA SER A 71 18.06 -0.71 -2.10
C SER A 71 17.81 -0.63 -3.61
N TYR A 72 16.58 -0.26 -3.98
CA TYR A 72 16.16 -0.06 -5.36
C TYR A 72 15.83 1.39 -5.69
N ALA A 73 16.03 2.33 -4.77
CA ALA A 73 15.64 3.74 -4.96
C ALA A 73 16.29 4.34 -6.23
N SER A 74 17.58 4.10 -6.46
CA SER A 74 18.25 4.56 -7.69
C SER A 74 17.76 3.82 -8.95
N GLN A 75 17.39 2.56 -8.81
CA GLN A 75 16.87 1.74 -9.90
C GLN A 75 15.48 2.20 -10.33
N LEU A 76 14.69 2.74 -9.40
CA LEU A 76 13.34 3.22 -9.69
C LEU A 76 13.32 4.30 -10.76
N SER A 77 14.19 5.31 -10.66
CA SER A 77 14.33 6.36 -11.66
C SER A 77 14.85 5.83 -12.99
N VAL A 78 15.82 4.91 -12.96
CA VAL A 78 16.35 4.27 -14.19
C VAL A 78 15.26 3.47 -14.91
N ARG A 79 14.49 2.66 -14.18
CA ARG A 79 13.39 1.87 -14.75
C ARG A 79 12.25 2.75 -15.26
N ALA A 80 11.92 3.84 -14.55
CA ALA A 80 10.93 4.82 -15.01
C ALA A 80 11.33 5.41 -16.37
N SER A 81 12.57 5.91 -16.51
CA SER A 81 13.06 6.45 -17.78
C SER A 81 13.03 5.43 -18.91
N LEU A 82 13.41 4.17 -18.65
CA LEU A 82 13.34 3.09 -19.66
C LEU A 82 11.91 2.79 -20.13
N LEU A 83 10.90 3.15 -19.33
CA LEU A 83 9.49 3.00 -19.64
C LEU A 83 8.85 4.30 -20.15
N ASN A 84 9.65 5.33 -20.46
CA ASN A 84 9.19 6.66 -20.87
C ASN A 84 8.29 7.35 -19.83
N ILE A 85 8.54 7.10 -18.54
CA ILE A 85 7.91 7.80 -17.42
C ILE A 85 8.91 8.85 -16.91
N ASP A 86 8.48 10.10 -16.75
CA ASP A 86 9.35 11.15 -16.20
C ASP A 86 9.75 10.77 -14.76
N PRO A 87 11.05 10.62 -14.44
CA PRO A 87 11.50 10.33 -13.09
C PRO A 87 11.04 11.34 -12.03
N LYS A 88 10.65 12.57 -12.42
CA LYS A 88 10.07 13.58 -11.52
C LYS A 88 8.67 13.21 -11.02
N GLU A 89 7.96 12.32 -11.70
CA GLU A 89 6.67 11.80 -11.23
C GLU A 89 6.84 10.79 -10.09
N ILE A 90 8.05 10.28 -9.89
CA ILE A 90 8.34 9.18 -8.97
C ILE A 90 8.66 9.71 -7.58
N GLU A 91 7.96 9.18 -6.59
CA GLU A 91 8.24 9.40 -5.18
C GLU A 91 8.60 8.11 -4.48
N TYR A 92 9.62 8.19 -3.62
CA TYR A 92 10.08 7.07 -2.82
C TYR A 92 10.16 7.51 -1.35
N HIS A 93 9.36 6.86 -0.52
CA HIS A 93 9.29 7.11 0.92
C HIS A 93 9.70 5.85 1.66
N ARG A 94 10.66 5.95 2.57
CA ARG A 94 11.06 4.83 3.42
C ARG A 94 10.58 5.07 4.85
N PHE A 95 9.71 4.19 5.30
CA PHE A 95 9.18 4.16 6.66
C PHE A 95 9.58 2.83 7.31
N PRO A 96 10.84 2.69 7.77
CA PRO A 96 11.33 1.41 8.27
C PRO A 96 10.53 0.92 9.47
N ILE A 97 9.98 -0.30 9.35
CA ILE A 97 9.37 -1.05 10.44
C ILE A 97 10.15 -2.36 10.55
N ARG A 98 10.68 -2.64 11.74
CA ARG A 98 11.45 -3.86 12.02
C ARG A 98 10.66 -5.10 11.60
N ASP A 99 11.34 -6.09 11.03
CA ASP A 99 10.65 -7.27 10.51
C ASP A 99 9.72 -7.92 11.54
N ARG A 100 8.54 -8.34 11.07
CA ARG A 100 7.44 -8.93 11.88
C ARG A 100 7.01 -8.12 13.12
N SER A 101 7.39 -6.84 13.20
CA SER A 101 7.13 -5.98 14.36
C SER A 101 6.08 -4.90 14.04
N LEU A 102 5.79 -4.08 15.05
CA LEU A 102 4.96 -2.88 14.99
C LEU A 102 5.81 -1.63 14.65
N PRO A 103 5.22 -0.53 14.16
CA PRO A 103 5.89 0.77 14.16
C PRO A 103 6.24 1.21 15.58
N GLU A 104 7.13 2.20 15.72
CA GLU A 104 7.55 2.72 17.02
C GLU A 104 6.42 3.39 17.81
N SER A 105 5.40 3.89 17.11
CA SER A 105 4.21 4.50 17.72
C SER A 105 3.05 4.58 16.72
N VAL A 106 1.88 5.02 17.18
CA VAL A 106 0.74 5.32 16.30
C VAL A 106 0.99 6.59 15.47
N GLU A 107 1.68 7.59 16.03
CA GLU A 107 2.08 8.82 15.33
C GLU A 107 3.04 8.51 14.18
N TYR A 108 3.87 7.48 14.32
CA TYR A 108 4.65 6.96 13.20
C TYR A 108 3.76 6.49 12.05
N MET A 109 2.69 5.74 12.37
CA MET A 109 1.74 5.27 11.36
C MET A 109 0.99 6.44 10.70
N TYR A 110 0.61 7.48 11.47
CA TYR A 110 -0.01 8.68 10.89
C TYR A 110 0.89 9.38 9.85
N ARG A 111 2.21 9.43 10.06
CA ARG A 111 3.13 9.95 9.02
C ARG A 111 3.09 9.13 7.72
N VAL A 112 2.86 7.82 7.80
CA VAL A 112 2.64 6.98 6.61
C VAL A 112 1.31 7.32 5.96
N MET A 113 0.26 7.49 6.78
CA MET A 113 -1.07 7.88 6.31
C MET A 113 -1.06 9.24 5.60
N ASP A 114 -0.31 10.23 6.09
CA ASP A 114 -0.16 11.54 5.45
C ASP A 114 0.36 11.43 4.02
N VAL A 115 1.38 10.60 3.80
CA VAL A 115 1.92 10.34 2.46
C VAL A 115 0.88 9.68 1.56
N LEU A 116 0.12 8.72 2.09
CA LEU A 116 -0.93 8.03 1.31
C LEU A 116 -2.12 8.96 1.01
N ARG A 117 -2.48 9.83 1.96
CA ARG A 117 -3.54 10.84 1.84
C ARG A 117 -3.21 11.85 0.77
N ASP A 118 -2.04 12.48 0.86
CA ASP A 118 -1.57 13.41 -0.16
C ASP A 118 -1.45 12.73 -1.53
N ASN A 119 -0.93 11.50 -1.58
CA ASN A 119 -0.85 10.74 -2.83
C ASN A 119 -2.23 10.53 -3.48
N GLU A 120 -3.23 10.11 -2.69
CA GLU A 120 -4.59 9.91 -3.19
C GLU A 120 -5.28 11.23 -3.57
N GLN A 121 -5.08 12.31 -2.81
CA GLN A 121 -5.59 13.65 -3.16
C GLN A 121 -5.05 14.14 -4.50
N ARG A 122 -3.80 13.78 -4.84
CA ARG A 122 -3.19 14.04 -6.14
C ARG A 122 -3.63 13.07 -7.25
N GLY A 123 -4.54 12.13 -6.97
CA GLY A 123 -5.04 11.14 -7.91
C GLY A 123 -3.98 10.14 -8.37
N ARG A 124 -2.91 9.95 -7.59
CA ARG A 124 -1.79 9.07 -7.95
C ARG A 124 -1.91 7.70 -7.30
N ILE A 125 -1.24 6.71 -7.87
CA ILE A 125 -1.21 5.35 -7.33
C ILE A 125 0.04 5.14 -6.48
N ALA A 126 -0.15 4.72 -5.24
CA ALA A 126 0.92 4.29 -4.34
C ALA A 126 1.06 2.77 -4.31
N ALA A 127 2.29 2.29 -4.19
CA ALA A 127 2.63 0.90 -3.88
C ALA A 127 3.26 0.82 -2.49
N VAL A 128 2.64 0.11 -1.55
CA VAL A 128 3.17 -0.17 -0.22
C VAL A 128 3.74 -1.57 -0.19
N HIS A 129 4.97 -1.71 0.29
CA HIS A 129 5.62 -3.02 0.38
C HIS A 129 6.53 -3.15 1.60
N CYS A 130 6.73 -4.39 2.04
CA CYS A 130 7.80 -4.78 2.94
C CYS A 130 8.73 -5.79 2.22
N ARG A 131 9.20 -6.84 2.89
CA ARG A 131 9.82 -7.98 2.21
C ARG A 131 8.77 -8.84 1.50
N GLY A 132 7.86 -9.41 2.28
CA GLY A 132 6.90 -10.41 1.81
C GLY A 132 5.66 -9.83 1.13
N GLY A 133 5.30 -8.57 1.43
CA GLY A 133 3.98 -8.02 1.13
C GLY A 133 2.88 -8.59 2.03
N ILE A 134 3.26 -9.14 3.19
CA ILE A 134 2.39 -9.88 4.11
C ILE A 134 2.13 -9.02 5.35
N GLY A 135 2.92 -9.16 6.43
CA GLY A 135 2.64 -8.56 7.73
C GLY A 135 2.64 -7.04 7.78
N ARG A 136 3.83 -6.43 7.70
CA ARG A 136 4.00 -4.96 7.76
C ARG A 136 3.15 -4.24 6.70
N THR A 137 3.08 -4.80 5.49
CA THR A 137 2.25 -4.28 4.41
C THR A 137 0.77 -4.35 4.76
N GLY A 138 0.24 -5.53 5.12
CA GLY A 138 -1.15 -5.69 5.52
C GLY A 138 -1.54 -4.78 6.68
N MET A 139 -0.63 -4.55 7.63
CA MET A 139 -0.85 -3.63 8.75
C MET A 139 -1.05 -2.19 8.27
N VAL A 140 -0.16 -1.68 7.41
CA VAL A 140 -0.31 -0.33 6.82
C VAL A 140 -1.58 -0.23 5.98
N ILE A 141 -1.89 -1.25 5.19
CA ILE A 141 -3.14 -1.29 4.41
C ILE A 141 -4.36 -1.23 5.32
N GLY A 142 -4.37 -1.97 6.43
CA GLY A 142 -5.47 -1.98 7.37
C GLY A 142 -5.71 -0.60 7.98
N CYS A 143 -4.64 0.05 8.44
CA CYS A 143 -4.71 1.42 8.96
C CYS A 143 -5.23 2.39 7.89
N TRP A 144 -4.77 2.27 6.63
CA TRP A 144 -5.23 3.13 5.55
C TRP A 144 -6.71 2.93 5.20
N LEU A 145 -7.22 1.70 5.24
CA LEU A 145 -8.64 1.43 4.98
C LEU A 145 -9.53 2.13 6.01
N VAL A 146 -9.11 2.13 7.28
CA VAL A 146 -9.79 2.87 8.36
C VAL A 146 -9.61 4.38 8.17
N GLU A 147 -8.38 4.86 8.01
CA GLU A 147 -8.05 6.29 7.85
C GLU A 147 -8.81 6.96 6.70
N SER A 148 -8.95 6.25 5.57
CA SER A 148 -9.61 6.77 4.38
C SER A 148 -11.12 6.54 4.36
N GLY A 149 -11.71 6.01 5.44
CA GLY A 149 -13.15 5.76 5.56
C GLY A 149 -13.69 4.67 4.65
N ARG A 150 -12.82 3.80 4.12
CA ARG A 150 -13.20 2.65 3.27
C ARG A 150 -13.58 1.42 4.08
N ALA A 151 -13.12 1.36 5.31
CA ALA A 151 -13.61 0.50 6.36
C ALA A 151 -14.12 1.39 7.50
N LYS A 152 -15.22 1.00 8.14
CA LYS A 152 -15.80 1.69 9.29
C LYS A 152 -14.90 1.60 10.53
N ASP A 153 -14.16 0.50 10.67
CA ASP A 153 -13.28 0.16 11.79
C ASP A 153 -12.22 -0.86 11.38
N GLY A 154 -11.34 -1.22 12.33
CA GLY A 154 -10.27 -2.18 12.11
C GLY A 154 -10.76 -3.60 11.81
N GLU A 155 -11.93 -4.01 12.31
CA GLU A 155 -12.51 -5.32 12.01
C GLU A 155 -12.87 -5.42 10.52
N GLU A 156 -13.63 -4.46 9.99
CA GLU A 156 -13.98 -4.43 8.57
C GLU A 156 -12.73 -4.28 7.68
N ALA A 157 -11.72 -3.52 8.12
CA ALA A 157 -10.46 -3.41 7.39
C ALA A 157 -9.76 -4.76 7.23
N LEU A 158 -9.73 -5.58 8.29
CA LEU A 158 -9.13 -6.91 8.28
C LEU A 158 -9.96 -7.90 7.44
N GLU A 159 -11.28 -7.80 7.44
CA GLU A 159 -12.16 -8.59 6.56
C GLU A 159 -11.91 -8.29 5.08
N ILE A 160 -11.77 -7.00 4.73
CA ILE A 160 -11.41 -6.56 3.38
C ILE A 160 -10.06 -7.15 2.99
N ILE A 161 -9.02 -7.00 3.83
CA ILE A 161 -7.70 -7.57 3.54
C ILE A 161 -7.78 -9.08 3.39
N ALA A 162 -8.50 -9.79 4.25
CA ALA A 162 -8.63 -11.23 4.17
C ALA A 162 -9.26 -11.69 2.84
N ARG A 163 -10.24 -10.95 2.31
CA ARG A 163 -10.83 -11.22 0.99
C ARG A 163 -9.82 -11.01 -0.14
N GLU A 164 -9.14 -9.86 -0.16
CA GLU A 164 -8.17 -9.54 -1.22
C GLU A 164 -6.93 -10.46 -1.17
N TRP A 165 -6.50 -10.81 0.03
CA TRP A 165 -5.34 -11.68 0.27
C TRP A 165 -5.51 -13.08 -0.31
N ARG A 166 -6.75 -13.62 -0.35
CA ARG A 166 -7.05 -14.93 -0.99
C ARG A 166 -6.63 -14.98 -2.46
N GLY A 167 -6.59 -13.83 -3.15
CA GLY A 167 -6.12 -13.77 -4.53
C GLY A 167 -4.60 -13.90 -4.65
N VAL A 168 -3.84 -13.52 -3.62
CA VAL A 168 -2.37 -13.45 -3.64
C VAL A 168 -1.77 -14.85 -3.65
N ALA A 169 -0.80 -15.10 -4.54
CA ALA A 169 -0.20 -16.43 -4.70
C ALA A 169 0.41 -16.99 -3.39
N LYS A 170 0.97 -16.12 -2.54
CA LYS A 170 1.51 -16.49 -1.23
C LYS A 170 0.46 -16.94 -0.20
N CYS A 171 -0.83 -16.70 -0.43
CA CYS A 171 -1.89 -17.09 0.50
C CYS A 171 -1.89 -18.60 0.82
N VAL A 172 -1.39 -19.43 -0.10
CA VAL A 172 -1.26 -20.88 0.09
C VAL A 172 -0.30 -21.22 1.24
N ILE A 173 0.75 -20.43 1.44
CA ILE A 173 1.80 -20.66 2.45
C ILE A 173 1.58 -19.78 3.68
N TYR A 174 1.10 -18.56 3.44
CA TYR A 174 0.81 -17.56 4.47
C TYR A 174 -0.68 -17.24 4.40
N PRO A 175 -1.54 -17.95 5.15
CA PRO A 175 -2.99 -17.84 4.99
C PRO A 175 -3.58 -16.49 5.41
N HIS A 176 -2.79 -15.65 6.09
CA HIS A 176 -3.25 -14.41 6.70
C HIS A 176 -2.33 -13.23 6.37
N SER A 177 -2.93 -12.05 6.28
CA SER A 177 -2.30 -10.74 6.21
C SER A 177 -3.14 -9.78 7.07
N PRO A 178 -2.58 -9.05 8.06
CA PRO A 178 -1.19 -9.07 8.54
C PRO A 178 -0.67 -10.45 9.02
N GLU A 179 0.59 -10.54 9.46
CA GLU A 179 1.26 -11.83 9.72
C GLU A 179 1.26 -12.23 11.20
N THR A 180 1.27 -11.27 12.12
CA THR A 180 1.42 -11.53 13.56
C THR A 180 0.23 -10.99 14.35
N GLY A 181 -0.13 -11.66 15.45
CA GLY A 181 -1.20 -11.21 16.36
C GLY A 181 -1.09 -9.72 16.74
N PRO A 182 0.09 -9.22 17.17
CA PRO A 182 0.26 -7.80 17.45
C PRO A 182 -0.07 -6.88 16.27
N GLN A 183 0.21 -7.28 15.02
CA GLN A 183 -0.14 -6.48 13.85
C GLN A 183 -1.66 -6.46 13.59
N PHE A 184 -2.36 -7.57 13.85
CA PHE A 184 -3.82 -7.60 13.83
C PHE A 184 -4.38 -6.66 14.90
N GLU A 185 -3.91 -6.77 16.14
CA GLU A 185 -4.31 -5.90 17.25
C GLU A 185 -4.05 -4.43 16.95
N PHE A 186 -2.93 -4.10 16.31
CA PHE A 186 -2.63 -2.74 15.90
C PHE A 186 -3.68 -2.19 14.93
N VAL A 187 -4.11 -2.99 13.95
CA VAL A 187 -5.16 -2.59 12.99
C VAL A 187 -6.53 -2.52 13.67
N LEU A 188 -6.88 -3.49 14.51
CA LEU A 188 -8.15 -3.52 15.24
C LEU A 188 -8.36 -2.25 16.08
N ASN A 189 -7.29 -1.78 16.73
CA ASN A 189 -7.32 -0.63 17.62
C ASN A 189 -6.90 0.68 16.93
N PHE A 190 -6.71 0.69 15.60
CA PHE A 190 -6.35 1.89 14.87
C PHE A 190 -7.56 2.82 14.73
N HIS A 191 -7.34 4.11 14.95
CA HIS A 191 -8.34 5.16 14.75
C HIS A 191 -7.77 6.22 13.80
N PRO A 192 -8.60 6.84 12.94
CA PRO A 192 -8.14 7.92 12.08
C PRO A 192 -7.54 9.08 12.88
N GLU A 193 -6.49 9.72 12.37
CA GLU A 193 -5.96 10.93 13.00
C GLU A 193 -7.06 11.99 13.07
N LYS A 194 -7.32 12.54 14.26
CA LYS A 194 -8.25 13.66 14.39
C LYS A 194 -7.73 14.83 13.56
N PRO A 195 -8.61 15.58 12.87
CA PRO A 195 -8.19 16.80 12.19
C PRO A 195 -7.42 17.67 13.18
N ARG A 196 -6.18 18.03 12.86
CA ARG A 196 -5.46 19.02 13.66
C ARG A 196 -6.25 20.31 13.55
N GLU A 197 -6.77 20.80 14.67
CA GLU A 197 -7.31 22.15 14.75
C GLU A 197 -6.22 23.09 14.23
N GLN A 198 -6.47 23.72 13.08
CA GLN A 198 -5.59 24.76 12.60
C GLN A 198 -5.72 25.90 13.60
N LEU A 199 -4.68 26.12 14.40
CA LEU A 199 -4.51 27.38 15.12
C LEU A 199 -4.43 28.46 14.05
N ALA A 200 -5.54 29.16 13.84
CA ALA A 200 -5.58 30.37 13.06
C ALA A 200 -4.65 31.38 13.75
N PHE A 201 -3.54 31.72 13.09
CA PHE A 201 -2.69 32.84 13.45
C PHE A 201 -3.06 34.04 12.59
#